data_AF-A0A3N5QAL9-F1
#
_entry.id   AF-A0A3N5QAL9-F1
#
_cell.length_a   1.000
_cell.length_b   1.000
_cell.length_c   1.000
_cell.angle_alpha   90.00
_cell.angle_beta   90.00
_cell.angle_gamma   90.00
#
_symmetry.space_group_name_H-M   'P 1'
#
loop_
_entity.id
_entity.type
_entity.pdbx_description
1 polymer ?
#
loop_
_entity_poly.entity_id
_entity_poly.type
_entity_poly.pdbx_seq_one_letter_code
_entity_poly.pdbx_strand_id
1 'polypeptide(L)'
;GHRGGEVASRMVVETMAHYWTGLQNNRPQPFLETIDRDVSQKAKHLINSIILSNMVIHEAQKNSQYHRMGSTISALLLDEDCIWAANVGDSPVFIFDNGRLVLISEEHSIEGEQKSRGITDMMGETNPMLKNILTRALGLSPTVEVYVHPIRPDAGDIMMICSDGLTNYISKQAIRLILSDRTVPLEKRAEILVEEANRSGGGDNISVILLEVLEVKNGNFWQRFKKDFLLKKF
;
A
#
# COMPACT_ATOMS: atom_id res chain seq x y z
N GLY A 1 -16.04 2.02 -6.00
CA GLY A 1 -15.19 2.65 -7.04
C GLY A 1 -15.93 2.92 -8.35
N HIS A 2 -15.73 4.09 -8.97
CA HIS A 2 -16.20 4.34 -10.35
C HIS A 2 -15.63 3.27 -11.31
N ARG A 3 -16.38 2.87 -12.34
CA ARG A 3 -16.00 1.81 -13.31
C ARG A 3 -14.53 1.88 -13.79
N GLY A 4 -13.95 3.08 -13.91
CA GLY A 4 -12.54 3.26 -14.27
C GLY A 4 -11.54 2.78 -13.20
N GLY A 5 -11.82 2.97 -11.91
CA GLY A 5 -10.90 2.59 -10.84
C GLY A 5 -10.73 1.08 -10.67
N GLU A 6 -11.80 0.30 -10.87
CA GLU A 6 -11.71 -1.16 -10.85
C GLU A 6 -10.87 -1.71 -12.01
N VAL A 7 -11.05 -1.14 -13.21
CA VAL A 7 -10.24 -1.51 -14.38
C VAL A 7 -8.77 -1.13 -14.16
N ALA A 8 -8.50 0.09 -13.69
CA ALA A 8 -7.15 0.56 -13.42
C ALA A 8 -6.44 -0.29 -12.36
N SER A 9 -7.06 -0.54 -11.20
CA SER A 9 -6.49 -1.38 -10.13
C SER A 9 -6.19 -2.80 -10.59
N ARG A 10 -7.07 -3.41 -11.40
CA ARG A 10 -6.79 -4.70 -12.03
C ARG A 10 -5.57 -4.64 -12.96
N MET A 11 -5.48 -3.61 -13.80
CA MET A 11 -4.32 -3.41 -14.68
C MET A 11 -3.01 -3.24 -13.90
N VAL A 12 -3.02 -2.58 -12.73
CA VAL A 12 -1.86 -2.52 -11.83
C VAL A 12 -1.43 -3.92 -11.41
N VAL A 13 -2.35 -4.71 -10.85
CA VAL A 13 -2.05 -6.06 -10.33
C VAL A 13 -1.53 -6.97 -11.45
N GLU A 14 -2.18 -6.96 -12.62
CA GLU A 14 -1.76 -7.76 -13.78
C GLU A 14 -0.39 -7.34 -14.31
N THR A 15 -0.14 -6.03 -14.43
CA THR A 15 1.15 -5.50 -14.90
C THR A 15 2.28 -5.88 -13.95
N MET A 16 2.08 -5.71 -12.64
CA MET A 16 3.05 -6.12 -11.64
C MET A 16 3.28 -7.64 -11.66
N ALA A 17 2.21 -8.44 -11.70
CA ALA A 17 2.33 -9.89 -11.74
C ALA A 17 3.15 -10.36 -12.95
N HIS A 18 2.88 -9.82 -14.14
CA HIS A 18 3.67 -10.11 -15.34
C HIS A 18 5.13 -9.66 -15.21
N TYR A 19 5.37 -8.45 -14.69
CA TYR A 19 6.72 -7.90 -14.49
C TYR A 19 7.55 -8.81 -13.58
N TRP A 20 7.01 -9.14 -12.41
CA TRP A 20 7.71 -9.96 -11.40
C TRP A 20 7.88 -11.41 -11.84
N THR A 21 6.90 -11.97 -12.56
CA THR A 21 7.04 -13.30 -13.19
C THR A 21 8.15 -13.30 -14.24
N GLY A 22 8.25 -12.25 -15.06
CA GLY A 22 9.37 -12.09 -16.01
C GLY A 22 10.72 -12.06 -15.31
N LEU A 23 10.84 -11.26 -14.24
CA LEU A 23 12.07 -11.16 -13.45
C LEU A 23 12.47 -12.51 -12.84
N GLN A 24 11.53 -13.25 -12.24
CA GLN A 24 11.77 -14.60 -11.69
C GLN A 24 12.24 -15.61 -12.75
N ASN A 25 11.80 -15.43 -14.00
CA ASN A 25 12.20 -16.26 -15.14
C ASN A 25 13.46 -15.73 -15.86
N ASN A 26 14.27 -14.87 -15.22
CA ASN A 26 15.46 -14.24 -15.78
C ASN A 26 15.20 -13.46 -17.08
N ARG A 27 14.01 -12.85 -17.19
CA ARG A 27 13.61 -11.95 -18.28
C ARG A 27 13.25 -10.58 -17.69
N PRO A 28 14.23 -9.84 -17.16
CA PRO A 28 13.96 -8.54 -16.56
C PRO A 28 13.48 -7.56 -17.63
N GLN A 29 12.49 -6.74 -17.27
CA GLN A 29 12.13 -5.58 -18.08
C GLN A 29 13.23 -4.51 -17.94
N PRO A 30 13.51 -3.73 -19.00
CA PRO A 30 14.42 -2.61 -18.90
C PRO A 30 13.88 -1.57 -17.91
N PHE A 31 14.78 -0.82 -17.28
CA PHE A 31 14.41 0.34 -16.49
C PHE A 31 13.90 1.46 -17.41
N LEU A 32 12.70 1.97 -17.13
CA LEU A 32 12.06 3.02 -17.91
C LEU A 32 12.70 4.40 -17.69
N GLU A 33 13.35 4.57 -16.53
CA GLU A 33 14.08 5.76 -16.15
C GLU A 33 15.28 5.41 -15.26
N THR A 34 16.18 6.37 -15.08
CA THR A 34 17.30 6.21 -14.15
C THR A 34 16.79 6.36 -12.72
N ILE A 35 16.91 5.29 -11.92
CA ILE A 35 16.56 5.31 -10.50
C ILE A 35 17.84 5.62 -9.71
N ASP A 36 18.15 6.92 -9.61
CA ASP A 36 19.29 7.43 -8.83
C ASP A 36 18.92 7.53 -7.34
N ARG A 37 18.69 6.36 -6.73
CA ARG A 37 18.42 6.21 -5.31
C ARG A 37 19.35 5.14 -4.76
N ASP A 38 19.89 5.37 -3.56
CA ASP A 38 20.69 4.39 -2.83
C ASP A 38 19.77 3.30 -2.25
N VAL A 39 19.30 2.43 -3.14
CA VAL A 39 18.38 1.32 -2.84
C VAL A 39 18.86 0.07 -3.57
N SER A 40 18.45 -1.09 -3.06
CA SER A 40 18.80 -2.38 -3.64
C SER A 40 18.27 -2.56 -5.07
N GLN A 41 18.80 -3.56 -5.80
CA GLN A 41 18.27 -3.89 -7.14
C GLN A 41 16.81 -4.34 -7.11
N LYS A 42 16.39 -5.08 -6.08
CA LYS A 42 14.98 -5.48 -5.92
C LYS A 42 14.07 -4.26 -5.70
N ALA A 43 14.50 -3.30 -4.90
CA ALA A 43 13.78 -2.03 -4.71
C ALA A 43 13.69 -1.22 -6.01
N LYS A 44 14.75 -1.18 -6.82
CA LYS A 44 14.69 -0.56 -8.16
C LYS A 44 13.65 -1.24 -9.03
N HIS A 45 13.60 -2.58 -9.03
CA HIS A 45 12.56 -3.32 -9.77
C HIS A 45 11.15 -3.05 -9.24
N LEU A 46 10.96 -2.85 -7.93
CA LEU A 46 9.68 -2.41 -7.35
C LEU A 46 9.22 -1.08 -7.93
N ILE A 47 10.08 -0.07 -7.87
CA ILE A 47 9.81 1.26 -8.40
C ILE A 47 9.49 1.17 -9.90
N ASN A 48 10.31 0.48 -10.68
CA ASN A 48 10.12 0.34 -12.12
C ASN A 48 8.81 -0.40 -12.48
N SER A 49 8.41 -1.40 -11.69
CA SER A 49 7.13 -2.11 -11.91
C SER A 49 5.91 -1.22 -11.65
N ILE A 50 6.02 -0.25 -10.73
CA ILE A 50 4.98 0.73 -10.45
C ILE A 50 4.94 1.80 -11.55
N ILE A 51 6.10 2.28 -12.02
CA ILE A 51 6.20 3.22 -13.15
C ILE A 51 5.64 2.59 -14.43
N LEU A 52 5.94 1.31 -14.69
CA LEU A 52 5.36 0.58 -15.83
C LEU A 52 3.83 0.51 -15.71
N SER A 53 3.31 0.20 -14.52
CA SER A 53 1.87 0.21 -14.26
C SER A 53 1.24 1.57 -14.53
N ASN A 54 1.90 2.67 -14.14
CA ASN A 54 1.46 4.03 -14.46
C ASN A 54 1.36 4.25 -15.97
N MET A 55 2.41 3.90 -16.72
CA MET A 55 2.48 4.07 -18.17
C MET A 55 1.38 3.28 -18.88
N VAL A 56 1.16 2.02 -18.47
CA VAL A 56 0.12 1.14 -19.04
C VAL A 56 -1.28 1.73 -18.82
N ILE A 57 -1.57 2.27 -17.64
CA ILE A 57 -2.87 2.90 -17.34
C ILE A 57 -3.00 4.24 -18.07
N HIS A 58 -1.93 5.04 -18.11
CA HIS A 58 -1.93 6.34 -18.81
C HIS A 58 -2.18 6.16 -20.31
N GLU A 59 -1.55 5.17 -20.94
CA GLU A 59 -1.75 4.86 -22.36
C GLU A 59 -3.18 4.40 -22.65
N ALA A 60 -3.72 3.53 -21.80
CA ALA A 60 -5.08 3.02 -21.97
C ALA A 60 -6.16 4.11 -21.85
N GLN A 61 -5.90 5.21 -21.14
CA GLN A 61 -6.82 6.36 -21.07
C GLN A 61 -7.02 7.10 -22.39
N LYS A 62 -6.18 6.85 -23.41
CA LYS A 62 -6.40 7.37 -24.77
C LYS A 62 -7.67 6.78 -25.41
N ASN A 63 -8.12 5.61 -24.95
CA ASN A 63 -9.44 5.10 -25.30
C ASN A 63 -10.50 5.79 -24.45
N SER A 64 -11.51 6.38 -25.10
CA SER A 64 -12.59 7.13 -24.45
C SER A 64 -13.34 6.32 -23.38
N GLN A 65 -13.40 4.98 -23.51
CA GLN A 65 -14.01 4.10 -22.52
C GLN A 65 -13.27 4.10 -21.16
N TYR A 66 -11.98 4.40 -21.16
CA TYR A 66 -11.12 4.38 -19.98
C TYR A 66 -10.71 5.77 -19.51
N HIS A 67 -11.29 6.82 -20.09
CA HIS A 67 -10.92 8.20 -19.79
C HIS A 67 -10.99 8.50 -18.27
N ARG A 68 -9.95 9.14 -17.74
CA ARG A 68 -9.79 9.48 -16.30
C ARG A 68 -9.75 8.29 -15.34
N MET A 69 -9.50 7.07 -15.83
CA MET A 69 -9.24 5.97 -14.92
C MET A 69 -7.92 6.19 -14.17
N GLY A 70 -7.87 5.73 -12.93
CA GLY A 70 -6.66 5.77 -12.13
C GLY A 70 -6.78 4.81 -10.96
N SER A 71 -5.64 4.51 -10.35
CA SER A 71 -5.58 3.63 -9.18
C SER A 71 -4.53 4.12 -8.20
N THR A 72 -4.75 3.85 -6.92
CA THR A 72 -3.69 3.84 -5.93
C THR A 72 -2.91 2.53 -6.02
N ILE A 73 -1.75 2.50 -5.37
CA ILE A 73 -1.00 1.27 -5.10
C ILE A 73 -0.27 1.39 -3.78
N SER A 74 -0.28 0.31 -3.02
CA SER A 74 0.58 0.10 -1.86
C SER A 74 1.14 -1.31 -1.93
N ALA A 75 2.45 -1.44 -1.78
CA ALA A 75 3.17 -2.68 -1.97
C ALA A 75 4.23 -2.87 -0.88
N LEU A 76 4.43 -4.13 -0.51
CA LEU A 76 5.51 -4.58 0.36
C LEU A 76 6.36 -5.59 -0.41
N LEU A 77 7.66 -5.34 -0.48
CA LEU A 77 8.62 -6.23 -1.10
C LEU A 77 9.66 -6.68 -0.08
N LEU A 78 9.71 -7.98 0.15
CA LEU A 78 10.78 -8.56 0.96
C LEU A 78 12.09 -8.54 0.17
N ASP A 79 13.13 -8.02 0.80
CA ASP A 79 14.44 -7.93 0.21
C ASP A 79 15.56 -8.10 1.24
N GLU A 80 16.13 -9.31 1.27
CA GLU A 80 17.25 -9.65 2.16
C GLU A 80 16.96 -9.13 3.56
N ASP A 81 17.72 -8.17 4.09
CA ASP A 81 17.62 -7.67 5.47
C ASP A 81 16.44 -6.74 5.76
N CYS A 82 15.60 -6.42 4.78
CA CYS A 82 14.52 -5.44 4.95
C CYS A 82 13.25 -5.77 4.16
N ILE A 83 12.18 -5.01 4.45
CA ILE A 83 10.97 -4.95 3.66
C ILE A 83 10.86 -3.54 3.08
N TRP A 84 10.79 -3.43 1.77
CA TRP A 84 10.50 -2.17 1.10
C TRP A 84 9.00 -1.93 1.08
N ALA A 85 8.55 -0.85 1.71
CA ALA A 85 7.22 -0.29 1.46
C ALA A 85 7.30 0.67 0.29
N ALA A 86 6.36 0.56 -0.65
CA ALA A 86 6.20 1.53 -1.72
C ALA A 86 4.74 1.89 -1.90
N ASN A 87 4.43 3.16 -2.17
CA ASN A 87 3.07 3.57 -2.44
C ASN A 87 2.96 4.77 -3.40
N VAL A 88 1.81 4.85 -4.06
CA VAL A 88 1.30 5.99 -4.83
C VAL A 88 -0.19 6.11 -4.53
N GLY A 89 -0.63 7.29 -4.10
CA GLY A 89 -1.97 7.49 -3.56
C GLY A 89 -2.00 7.45 -2.03
N ASP A 90 -3.19 7.22 -1.47
CA ASP A 90 -3.53 7.40 -0.06
C ASP A 90 -3.78 6.09 0.70
N SER A 91 -3.71 4.93 0.03
CA SER A 91 -3.94 3.63 0.66
C SER A 91 -2.83 3.30 1.67
N PRO A 92 -3.10 3.29 2.97
CA PRO A 92 -2.02 3.34 3.96
C PRO A 92 -1.30 1.99 4.15
N VAL A 93 -0.01 2.10 4.47
CA VAL A 93 0.85 1.01 4.95
C VAL A 93 1.28 1.33 6.36
N PHE A 94 1.01 0.43 7.30
CA PHE A 94 1.41 0.52 8.69
C PHE A 94 2.38 -0.60 9.09
N ILE A 95 3.23 -0.32 10.07
CA ILE A 95 3.84 -1.33 10.92
C ILE A 95 3.22 -1.26 12.31
N PHE A 96 2.91 -2.43 12.87
CA PHE A 96 2.58 -2.59 14.27
C PHE A 96 3.78 -3.20 15.00
N ASP A 97 4.52 -2.36 15.72
CA ASP A 97 5.75 -2.71 16.43
C ASP A 97 5.58 -2.50 17.94
N ASN A 98 5.81 -3.54 18.75
CA ASN A 98 5.76 -3.45 20.22
C ASN A 98 4.57 -2.64 20.80
N GLY A 99 3.36 -2.83 20.24
CA GLY A 99 2.14 -2.14 20.70
C GLY A 99 1.88 -0.75 20.10
N ARG A 100 2.78 -0.24 19.25
CA ARG A 100 2.59 1.01 18.50
C ARG A 100 2.12 0.69 17.09
N LEU A 101 1.29 1.56 16.52
CA LEU A 101 0.88 1.48 15.12
C LEU A 101 1.43 2.72 14.41
N VAL A 102 2.41 2.52 13.54
CA VAL A 102 3.17 3.56 12.87
C VAL A 102 2.83 3.55 11.38
N LEU A 103 2.49 4.72 10.83
CA LEU A 103 2.25 4.88 9.40
C LEU A 103 3.60 4.96 8.68
N ILE A 104 3.81 4.11 7.68
CA ILE A 104 5.05 4.04 6.89
C ILE A 104 4.90 4.69 5.52
N SER A 105 3.73 4.53 4.89
CA SER A 105 3.43 5.15 3.59
C SER A 105 3.29 6.66 3.69
N GLU A 106 3.56 7.37 2.61
CA GLU A 106 3.23 8.79 2.46
C GLU A 106 1.82 8.97 1.90
N GLU A 107 0.97 9.77 2.54
CA GLU A 107 -0.39 10.02 2.07
C GLU A 107 -0.40 11.06 0.95
N HIS A 108 -0.70 10.62 -0.29
CA HIS A 108 -0.78 11.52 -1.45
C HIS A 108 -2.21 12.03 -1.69
N SER A 109 -2.74 12.74 -0.69
CA SER A 109 -4.01 13.46 -0.73
C SER A 109 -3.76 14.94 -0.43
N ILE A 110 -4.72 15.82 -0.76
CA ILE A 110 -4.62 17.24 -0.39
C ILE A 110 -4.50 17.37 1.14
N GLU A 111 -5.25 16.56 1.89
CA GLU A 111 -5.16 16.53 3.34
C GLU A 111 -3.77 16.08 3.83
N GLY A 112 -3.23 15.00 3.26
CA GLY A 112 -1.90 14.48 3.57
C GLY A 112 -0.79 15.51 3.34
N GLU A 113 -0.84 16.23 2.21
CA GLU A 113 0.11 17.30 1.89
C GLU A 113 -0.01 18.52 2.81
N GLN A 114 -1.24 18.86 3.22
CA GLN A 114 -1.44 19.94 4.20
C GLN A 114 -0.84 19.56 5.56
N LYS A 115 -1.13 18.35 6.04
CA LYS A 115 -0.56 17.83 7.30
C LYS A 115 0.96 17.79 7.28
N SER A 116 1.57 17.31 6.20
CA SER A 116 3.04 17.22 6.10
C SER A 116 3.72 18.59 6.11
N ARG A 117 3.02 19.65 5.67
CA ARG A 117 3.49 21.05 5.70
C ARG A 117 3.11 21.80 6.97
N GLY A 118 2.44 21.15 7.94
CA GLY A 118 1.93 21.81 9.14
C GLY A 118 0.82 22.83 8.87
N ILE A 119 0.14 22.71 7.73
CA ILE A 119 -0.99 23.58 7.35
C ILE A 119 -2.25 22.96 7.97
N THR A 120 -2.63 23.46 9.14
CA THR A 120 -3.85 23.05 9.85
C THR A 120 -4.68 24.28 10.19
N ASP A 121 -5.94 24.07 10.54
CA ASP A 121 -6.76 25.10 11.13
C ASP A 121 -6.31 25.45 12.57
N MET A 122 -7.03 26.37 13.21
CA MET A 122 -6.75 26.84 14.56
C MET A 122 -6.81 25.74 15.63
N MET A 123 -7.47 24.61 15.35
CA MET A 123 -7.57 23.45 16.23
C MET A 123 -6.52 22.37 15.91
N GLY A 124 -5.70 22.58 14.88
CA GLY A 124 -4.73 21.58 14.43
C GLY A 124 -5.35 20.53 13.48
N GLU A 125 -6.55 20.78 12.96
CA GLU A 125 -7.25 19.86 12.07
C GLU A 125 -7.16 20.32 10.61
N THR A 126 -7.39 19.38 9.70
CA THR A 126 -7.49 19.62 8.25
C THR A 126 -8.91 19.35 7.80
N ASN A 127 -9.34 19.96 6.69
CA ASN A 127 -10.70 19.77 6.19
C ASN A 127 -10.90 18.31 5.72
N PRO A 128 -11.78 17.52 6.37
CA PRO A 128 -11.98 16.11 6.03
C PRO A 128 -12.47 15.88 4.60
N MET A 129 -13.12 16.87 3.99
CA MET A 129 -13.57 16.79 2.59
C MET A 129 -12.40 16.72 1.59
N LEU A 130 -11.22 17.17 2.00
CA LEU A 130 -10.00 17.16 1.17
C LEU A 130 -9.26 15.82 1.22
N LYS A 131 -9.62 14.94 2.16
CA LYS A 131 -9.01 13.62 2.35
C LYS A 131 -9.09 12.76 1.10
N ASN A 132 -10.26 12.75 0.46
CA ASN A 132 -10.54 11.88 -0.69
C ASN A 132 -10.08 12.50 -2.02
N ILE A 133 -9.37 13.63 -1.99
CA ILE A 133 -8.84 14.29 -3.20
C ILE A 133 -7.37 13.91 -3.35
N LEU A 134 -7.11 12.89 -4.16
CA LEU A 134 -5.77 12.42 -4.46
C LEU A 134 -4.95 13.49 -5.19
N THR A 135 -3.75 13.76 -4.69
CA THR A 135 -2.74 14.57 -5.40
C THR A 135 -1.84 13.71 -6.28
N ARG A 136 -1.80 12.39 -6.01
CA ARG A 136 -1.05 11.42 -6.80
C ARG A 136 -1.82 10.12 -6.96
N ALA A 137 -1.95 9.65 -8.20
CA ALA A 137 -2.50 8.33 -8.51
C ALA A 137 -1.90 7.83 -9.83
N LEU A 138 -1.88 6.51 -10.01
CA LEU A 138 -1.40 5.90 -11.26
C LEU A 138 -2.35 6.24 -12.42
N GLY A 139 -1.76 6.55 -13.57
CA GLY A 139 -2.44 6.84 -14.82
C GLY A 139 -2.76 8.33 -15.04
N LEU A 140 -2.98 9.12 -13.98
CA LEU A 140 -3.45 10.51 -14.13
C LEU A 140 -2.41 11.43 -14.80
N SER A 141 -1.13 11.04 -14.78
CA SER A 141 -0.03 11.75 -15.42
C SER A 141 0.88 10.76 -16.16
N PRO A 142 1.61 11.21 -17.21
CA PRO A 142 2.51 10.34 -17.97
C PRO A 142 3.65 9.78 -17.11
N THR A 143 4.04 10.52 -16.08
CA THR A 143 5.05 10.14 -15.09
C THR A 143 4.43 10.10 -13.70
N VAL A 144 5.02 9.31 -12.80
CA VAL A 144 4.61 9.24 -11.40
C VAL A 144 5.81 9.13 -10.50
N GLU A 145 5.80 9.86 -9.39
CA GLU A 145 6.79 9.71 -8.34
C GLU A 145 6.36 8.61 -7.36
N VAL A 146 7.21 7.62 -7.17
CA VAL A 146 6.95 6.51 -6.24
C VAL A 146 7.60 6.81 -4.90
N TYR A 147 6.81 6.84 -3.82
CA TYR A 147 7.35 6.83 -2.46
C TYR A 147 7.86 5.43 -2.16
N VAL A 148 9.06 5.33 -1.58
CA VAL A 148 9.69 4.06 -1.21
C VAL A 148 10.46 4.21 0.10
N HIS A 149 10.27 3.28 1.03
CA HIS A 149 10.87 3.33 2.35
C HIS A 149 11.30 1.92 2.82
N PRO A 150 12.55 1.74 3.28
CA PRO A 150 13.01 0.47 3.83
C PRO A 150 12.55 0.33 5.28
N ILE A 151 12.05 -0.84 5.64
CA ILE A 151 11.66 -1.20 7.00
C ILE A 151 12.51 -2.40 7.43
N ARG A 152 13.09 -2.34 8.62
CA ARG A 152 13.78 -3.49 9.24
C ARG A 152 12.96 -3.96 10.43
N PRO A 153 11.98 -4.86 10.23
CA PRO A 153 11.09 -5.29 11.29
C PRO A 153 11.76 -6.32 12.20
N ASP A 154 11.29 -6.37 13.45
CA ASP A 154 11.63 -7.40 14.42
C ASP A 154 10.66 -8.59 14.35
N ALA A 155 11.06 -9.73 14.92
CA ALA A 155 10.17 -10.88 15.05
C ALA A 155 8.97 -10.52 15.93
N GLY A 156 7.78 -10.79 15.42
CA GLY A 156 6.49 -10.41 16.01
C GLY A 156 5.88 -9.15 15.39
N ASP A 157 6.61 -8.33 14.64
CA ASP A 157 6.04 -7.15 14.00
C ASP A 157 5.00 -7.54 12.95
N ILE A 158 3.96 -6.71 12.81
CA ILE A 158 2.90 -6.92 11.83
C ILE A 158 2.87 -5.75 10.85
N MET A 159 3.08 -6.03 9.57
CA MET A 159 2.79 -5.06 8.51
C MET A 159 1.31 -5.13 8.14
N MET A 160 0.68 -3.98 7.95
CA MET A 160 -0.70 -3.88 7.51
C MET A 160 -0.80 -2.95 6.30
N ILE A 161 -1.34 -3.44 5.19
CA ILE A 161 -1.85 -2.61 4.10
C ILE A 161 -3.36 -2.58 4.23
N CYS A 162 -3.98 -1.42 4.10
CA CYS A 162 -5.44 -1.35 4.03
C CYS A 162 -5.92 -0.25 3.07
N SER A 163 -7.20 -0.31 2.71
CA SER A 163 -7.88 0.83 2.07
C SER A 163 -8.30 1.87 3.10
N ASP A 164 -8.59 3.07 2.62
CA ASP A 164 -9.26 4.14 3.35
C ASP A 164 -10.61 3.68 3.92
N GLY A 165 -11.33 2.79 3.23
CA GLY A 165 -12.51 2.09 3.72
C GLY A 165 -12.32 1.38 5.08
N LEU A 166 -11.09 1.07 5.49
CA LEU A 166 -10.82 0.69 6.89
C LEU A 166 -10.67 1.93 7.77
N THR A 167 -9.67 2.75 7.50
CA THR A 167 -9.22 3.83 8.40
C THR A 167 -10.19 5.01 8.52
N ASN A 168 -11.19 5.10 7.64
CA ASN A 168 -12.28 6.06 7.73
C ASN A 168 -13.33 5.68 8.79
N TYR A 169 -13.43 4.38 9.12
CA TYR A 169 -14.50 3.86 9.99
C TYR A 169 -13.99 3.30 11.31
N ILE A 170 -12.72 2.91 11.40
CA ILE A 170 -12.12 2.45 12.66
C ILE A 170 -10.94 3.31 13.08
N SER A 171 -10.87 3.61 14.38
CA SER A 171 -9.79 4.41 14.97
C SER A 171 -8.48 3.63 15.02
N LYS A 172 -7.35 4.35 15.01
CA LYS A 172 -6.02 3.74 15.19
C LYS A 172 -5.91 2.99 16.51
N GLN A 173 -6.61 3.43 17.56
CA GLN A 173 -6.67 2.76 18.86
C GLN A 173 -7.38 1.40 18.75
N ALA A 174 -8.52 1.33 18.05
CA ALA A 174 -9.22 0.07 17.81
C ALA A 174 -8.36 -0.91 17.00
N ILE A 175 -7.72 -0.43 15.93
CA ILE A 175 -6.77 -1.23 15.13
C ILE A 175 -5.66 -1.79 16.02
N ARG A 176 -5.05 -0.95 16.86
CA ARG A 176 -3.98 -1.38 17.79
C ARG A 176 -4.46 -2.46 18.74
N LEU A 177 -5.64 -2.32 19.33
CA LEU A 177 -6.21 -3.32 20.23
C LEU A 177 -6.39 -4.66 19.52
N ILE A 178 -6.99 -4.65 18.33
CA ILE A 178 -7.21 -5.87 17.53
C ILE A 178 -5.88 -6.53 17.16
N LEU A 179 -4.89 -5.77 16.69
CA LEU A 179 -3.58 -6.32 16.32
C LEU A 179 -2.77 -6.83 17.52
N SER A 180 -2.97 -6.23 18.70
CA SER A 180 -2.27 -6.59 19.94
C SER A 180 -2.73 -7.92 20.54
N ASP A 181 -3.92 -8.40 20.20
CA ASP A 181 -4.45 -9.66 20.74
C ASP A 181 -3.79 -10.88 20.09
N ARG A 182 -2.65 -11.28 20.64
CA ARG A 182 -1.87 -12.43 20.16
C ARG A 182 -2.57 -13.78 20.36
N THR A 183 -3.66 -13.84 21.13
CA THR A 183 -4.44 -15.08 21.33
C THR A 183 -5.32 -15.41 20.12
N VAL A 184 -5.63 -14.40 19.30
CA VAL A 184 -6.41 -14.54 18.07
C VAL A 184 -5.47 -14.80 16.89
N PRO A 185 -5.74 -15.79 16.02
CA PRO A 185 -4.97 -16.00 14.80
C PRO A 185 -4.95 -14.76 13.89
N LEU A 186 -3.85 -14.52 13.18
CA LEU A 186 -3.64 -13.33 12.35
C LEU A 186 -4.80 -13.12 11.34
N GLU A 187 -5.28 -14.22 10.77
CA GLU A 187 -6.38 -14.25 9.81
C GLU A 187 -7.66 -13.72 10.44
N LYS A 188 -7.94 -14.15 11.67
CA LYS A 188 -9.14 -13.73 12.37
C LYS A 188 -9.04 -12.27 12.80
N ARG A 189 -7.85 -11.75 13.09
CA ARG A 189 -7.64 -10.31 13.32
C ARG A 189 -7.98 -9.49 12.07
N ALA A 190 -7.57 -9.93 10.88
CA ALA A 190 -7.94 -9.27 9.63
C ALA A 190 -9.46 -9.26 9.41
N GLU A 191 -10.14 -10.38 9.69
CA GLU A 191 -11.61 -10.44 9.63
C GLU A 191 -12.28 -9.49 10.63
N ILE A 192 -11.80 -9.45 11.88
CA ILE A 192 -12.33 -8.56 12.91
C ILE A 192 -12.17 -7.09 12.50
N LEU A 193 -11.03 -6.71 11.90
CA LEU A 193 -10.83 -5.36 11.36
C LEU A 193 -11.89 -5.00 10.32
N VAL A 194 -12.17 -5.91 9.38
CA VAL A 194 -13.17 -5.70 8.33
C VAL A 194 -14.59 -5.68 8.92
N GLU A 195 -14.91 -6.60 9.82
CA GLU A 195 -16.22 -6.64 10.50
C GLU A 195 -16.48 -5.34 11.30
N GLU A 196 -15.48 -4.83 12.00
CA GLU A 196 -15.61 -3.63 12.82
C GLU A 196 -15.81 -2.36 11.98
N ALA A 197 -15.09 -2.24 10.86
CA ALA A 197 -15.29 -1.14 9.91
C ALA A 197 -16.68 -1.20 9.25
N ASN A 198 -17.17 -2.40 8.91
CA ASN A 198 -18.54 -2.59 8.42
C ASN A 198 -19.59 -2.18 9.47
N ARG A 199 -19.41 -2.59 10.74
CA ARG A 199 -20.32 -2.22 11.84
C ARG A 199 -20.32 -0.72 12.11
N SER A 200 -19.19 -0.05 11.88
CA SER A 200 -19.01 1.39 12.12
C SER A 200 -19.55 2.29 10.99
N GLY A 201 -20.20 1.72 9.97
CA GLY A 201 -20.90 2.47 8.92
C GLY A 201 -20.76 1.87 7.52
N GLY A 202 -19.67 1.14 7.25
CA GLY A 202 -19.52 0.27 6.06
C GLY A 202 -19.84 0.90 4.71
N GLY A 203 -19.33 2.12 4.45
CA GLY A 203 -19.73 2.90 3.26
C GLY A 203 -18.83 2.79 2.03
N ASP A 204 -17.74 2.01 2.08
CA ASP A 204 -16.83 1.81 0.94
C ASP A 204 -16.25 0.38 0.92
N ASN A 205 -15.57 0.02 -0.18
CA ASN A 205 -14.86 -1.24 -0.30
C ASN A 205 -13.70 -1.32 0.70
N ILE A 206 -13.73 -2.33 1.58
CA ILE A 206 -12.71 -2.55 2.60
C ILE A 206 -11.74 -3.61 2.13
N SER A 207 -10.44 -3.32 2.15
CA SER A 207 -9.38 -4.30 1.92
C SER A 207 -8.33 -4.20 3.03
N VAL A 208 -7.90 -5.35 3.54
CA VAL A 208 -6.86 -5.44 4.58
C VAL A 208 -5.94 -6.61 4.26
N ILE A 209 -4.64 -6.36 4.30
CA ILE A 209 -3.58 -7.37 4.19
C ILE A 209 -2.74 -7.27 5.45
N LEU A 210 -2.59 -8.38 6.18
CA LEU A 210 -1.69 -8.50 7.32
C LEU A 210 -0.53 -9.43 7.00
N LEU A 211 0.67 -9.04 7.40
CA LEU A 211 1.89 -9.84 7.27
C LEU A 211 2.62 -9.82 8.62
N GLU A 212 2.68 -10.95 9.30
CA GLU A 212 3.42 -11.11 10.56
C GLU A 212 4.83 -11.63 10.29
N VAL A 213 5.82 -10.96 10.88
CA VAL A 213 7.23 -11.36 10.84
C VAL A 213 7.43 -12.43 11.90
N LEU A 214 7.71 -13.68 11.51
CA LEU A 214 7.79 -14.79 12.46
C LEU A 214 9.16 -14.89 13.14
N GLU A 215 10.23 -14.58 12.42
CA GLU A 215 11.60 -14.69 12.89
C GLU A 215 12.46 -13.61 12.21
N VAL A 216 13.62 -13.26 12.82
CA VAL A 216 14.68 -12.37 12.28
C VAL A 216 16.04 -13.12 12.39
N LYS A 217 16.81 -13.30 11.30
CA LYS A 217 18.01 -14.15 11.18
C LYS A 217 19.14 -13.22 10.81
N ASN A 218 20.07 -13.05 11.75
CA ASN A 218 21.26 -12.23 11.55
C ASN A 218 22.11 -12.81 10.41
N GLY A 219 22.20 -12.07 9.29
CA GLY A 219 23.17 -12.29 8.22
C GLY A 219 22.73 -13.06 6.96
N ASN A 220 21.49 -13.54 6.86
CA ASN A 220 20.82 -14.00 5.63
C ASN A 220 19.34 -14.33 5.95
N PHE A 221 18.40 -13.59 5.36
CA PHE A 221 17.02 -13.42 5.84
C PHE A 221 16.00 -14.34 5.09
N TRP A 222 15.45 -15.33 5.80
CA TRP A 222 14.23 -16.15 5.57
C TRP A 222 14.10 -17.30 4.57
N GLN A 223 13.51 -18.38 5.12
CA GLN A 223 12.85 -19.49 4.43
C GLN A 223 11.37 -19.72 4.87
N ARG A 224 10.74 -18.89 5.72
CA ARG A 224 9.36 -19.19 6.18
C ARG A 224 8.54 -17.96 6.60
N PHE A 225 7.49 -17.66 5.83
CA PHE A 225 6.40 -16.75 6.18
C PHE A 225 5.12 -17.57 6.31
N LYS A 226 4.23 -17.21 7.24
CA LYS A 226 2.83 -17.60 7.17
C LYS A 226 2.11 -16.51 6.38
N LYS A 227 1.94 -16.73 5.07
CA LYS A 227 1.18 -15.84 4.18
C LYS A 227 -0.27 -16.28 4.21
N ASP A 228 -1.10 -15.60 4.97
CA ASP A 228 -2.54 -15.82 4.88
C ASP A 228 -3.12 -14.72 3.99
N PHE A 229 -3.37 -15.11 2.74
CA PHE A 229 -3.87 -14.24 1.68
C PHE A 229 -5.40 -14.18 1.78
N LEU A 230 -5.93 -13.09 2.32
CA LEU A 230 -7.37 -12.84 2.35
C LEU A 230 -7.69 -11.58 1.54
N LEU A 231 -7.80 -11.77 0.23
CA LEU A 231 -8.40 -10.77 -0.66
C LEU A 231 -9.92 -10.95 -0.58
N LYS A 232 -10.54 -10.43 0.49
CA LYS A 232 -11.99 -10.34 0.61
C LYS A 232 -12.42 -8.96 0.12
N LYS A 233 -12.88 -8.89 -1.13
CA LYS A 233 -13.55 -7.71 -1.70
C LYS A 233 -15.01 -7.80 -1.26
N PHE A 234 -15.44 -6.92 -0.36
CA PHE A 234 -16.85 -6.73 0.01
C PHE A 234 -17.36 -5.42 -0.60
#